data_AF-A0A8B6C2M3-F1
#
_entry.id   AF-A0A8B6C2M3-F1
#
_cell.length_a   1.000
_cell.length_b   1.000
_cell.length_c   1.000
_cell.angle_alpha   90.00
_cell.angle_beta   90.00
_cell.angle_gamma   90.00
#
_symmetry.space_group_name_H-M   'P 1'
#
loop_
_entity.id
_entity.type
_entity.pdbx_description
1 polymer ?
#
loop_
_entity_poly.entity_id
_entity_poly.type
_entity_poly.pdbx_seq_one_letter_code
_entity_poly.pdbx_strand_id
1 'polypeptide(L)'
;MLDKIDQKNKQLYLENERLKRENEILERDKEAALSRLSKIAGEKLAKGNPSITDLGDPNRPTKLGERWSSLYTDEWTDAFEEISTKCKTNKTAVPEKILLKIVDWCYTTCSKLSQKQAKVIEQLLRDVALQLNLQDESKNDINQNIHDKCNITVSEEDDSIKPFIETFRSQRQNNERLMKTAVKRCVDDYLKSNKEATENEIIFVKKCSELCWCICIADPPMVIEYKNCERKLIDSTKFNKYNRSGTTVEFVVWPTLLLYKDGPVLAKGTVQTNG
;
A
#
# COMPACT_ATOMS: atom_id res chain seq x y z
N MET A 1 -33.77 -0.64 -42.93
CA MET A 1 -32.71 0.23 -42.35
C MET A 1 -32.44 -0.16 -40.91
N LEU A 2 -33.47 -0.44 -40.09
CA LEU A 2 -33.35 -0.99 -38.73
C LEU A 2 -32.53 -2.29 -38.65
N ASP A 3 -32.80 -3.30 -39.50
CA ASP A 3 -32.07 -4.58 -39.46
C ASP A 3 -30.54 -4.46 -39.61
N LYS A 4 -30.07 -3.50 -40.41
CA LYS A 4 -28.64 -3.25 -40.59
C LYS A 4 -28.02 -2.58 -39.34
N ILE A 5 -28.80 -1.77 -38.63
CA ILE A 5 -28.39 -1.13 -37.38
C ILE A 5 -28.31 -2.19 -36.28
N ASP A 6 -29.31 -3.07 -36.18
CA ASP A 6 -29.34 -4.13 -35.17
C ASP A 6 -28.23 -5.17 -35.39
N GLN A 7 -27.96 -5.56 -36.64
CA GLN A 7 -26.82 -6.41 -36.95
C GLN A 7 -25.49 -5.77 -36.56
N LYS A 8 -25.33 -4.46 -36.81
CA LYS A 8 -24.10 -3.74 -36.48
C LYS A 8 -23.92 -3.55 -34.98
N ASN A 9 -25.00 -3.28 -34.24
CA ASN A 9 -25.00 -3.21 -32.78
C ASN A 9 -24.63 -4.56 -32.16
N LYS A 10 -25.16 -5.66 -32.71
CA LYS A 10 -24.83 -7.01 -32.26
C LYS A 10 -23.34 -7.35 -32.51
N GLN A 11 -22.80 -6.95 -33.67
CA GLN A 11 -21.37 -7.10 -33.96
C GLN A 11 -20.50 -6.27 -33.00
N LEU A 12 -20.85 -5.00 -32.76
CA LEU A 12 -20.12 -4.13 -31.83
C LEU A 12 -20.13 -4.67 -30.40
N TYR A 13 -21.25 -5.26 -29.96
CA TYR A 13 -21.34 -5.88 -28.65
C TYR A 13 -20.38 -7.06 -28.50
N LEU A 14 -20.35 -7.96 -29.51
CA LEU A 14 -19.46 -9.12 -29.51
C LEU A 14 -17.99 -8.72 -29.56
N GLU A 15 -17.66 -7.69 -30.34
CA GLU A 15 -16.30 -7.17 -30.44
C GLU A 15 -15.82 -6.53 -29.13
N ASN A 16 -16.67 -5.76 -28.45
CA ASN A 16 -16.36 -5.21 -27.12
C ASN A 16 -16.10 -6.32 -26.09
N GLU A 17 -16.92 -7.38 -26.09
CA GLU A 17 -16.72 -8.53 -25.21
C GLU A 17 -15.43 -9.30 -25.53
N ARG A 18 -15.02 -9.35 -26.80
CA ARG A 18 -13.74 -9.91 -27.22
C ARG A 18 -12.57 -9.06 -26.71
N LEU A 19 -12.61 -7.76 -26.96
CA LEU A 19 -11.57 -6.82 -26.56
C LEU A 19 -11.39 -6.76 -25.03
N LYS A 20 -12.49 -6.86 -24.26
CA LYS A 20 -12.41 -6.96 -22.79
C LYS A 20 -11.64 -8.20 -22.34
N ARG A 21 -11.98 -9.38 -22.88
CA ARG A 21 -11.28 -10.63 -22.56
C ARG A 21 -9.81 -10.58 -22.96
N GLU A 22 -9.51 -9.98 -24.11
CA GLU A 22 -8.13 -9.83 -24.58
C GLU A 22 -7.33 -8.89 -23.66
N ASN A 23 -7.90 -7.77 -23.22
CA ASN A 23 -7.28 -6.89 -22.22
C ASN A 23 -7.04 -7.59 -20.87
N GLU A 24 -7.98 -8.43 -20.41
CA GLU A 24 -7.80 -9.21 -19.17
C GLU A 24 -6.67 -10.27 -19.27
N ILE A 25 -6.46 -10.83 -20.47
CA ILE A 25 -5.34 -11.74 -20.73
C ILE A 25 -4.04 -10.95 -20.81
N LEU A 26 -4.03 -9.84 -21.55
CA LEU A 26 -2.87 -8.97 -21.70
C LEU A 26 -2.39 -8.39 -20.37
N GLU A 27 -3.29 -7.96 -19.48
CA GLU A 27 -2.90 -7.50 -18.15
C GLU A 27 -2.29 -8.63 -17.30
N ARG A 28 -2.86 -9.85 -17.36
CA ARG A 28 -2.25 -11.01 -16.68
C ARG A 28 -0.87 -11.36 -17.23
N ASP A 29 -0.70 -11.35 -18.54
CA ASP A 29 0.57 -11.65 -19.19
C ASP A 29 1.61 -10.56 -18.91
N LYS A 30 1.19 -9.30 -18.88
CA LYS A 30 2.02 -8.15 -18.46
C LYS A 30 2.46 -8.29 -17.02
N GLU A 31 1.57 -8.64 -16.09
CA GLU A 31 1.92 -8.90 -14.69
C GLU A 31 2.91 -10.06 -14.56
N ALA A 32 2.68 -11.16 -15.28
CA ALA A 32 3.57 -12.31 -15.28
C ALA A 32 4.96 -11.98 -15.86
N ALA A 33 5.02 -11.21 -16.94
CA ALA A 33 6.26 -10.75 -17.56
C ALA A 33 7.01 -9.78 -16.65
N LEU A 34 6.32 -8.84 -16.01
CA LEU A 34 6.91 -7.91 -15.04
C LEU A 34 7.47 -8.66 -13.83
N SER A 35 6.77 -9.67 -13.34
CA SER A 35 7.26 -10.53 -12.25
C SER A 35 8.54 -11.28 -12.64
N ARG A 36 8.56 -11.90 -13.83
CA ARG A 36 9.76 -12.60 -14.35
C ARG A 36 10.94 -11.65 -14.57
N LEU A 37 10.71 -10.49 -15.17
CA LEU A 37 11.74 -9.48 -15.37
C LEU A 37 12.26 -8.94 -14.05
N SER A 38 11.38 -8.75 -13.05
CA SER A 38 11.77 -8.34 -11.71
C SER A 38 12.63 -9.40 -11.02
N LYS A 39 12.30 -10.69 -11.17
CA LYS A 39 13.12 -11.81 -10.68
C LYS A 39 14.50 -11.82 -11.34
N ILE A 40 14.57 -11.73 -12.68
CA ILE A 40 15.83 -11.70 -13.43
C ILE A 40 16.68 -10.47 -13.08
N ALA A 41 16.04 -9.31 -12.89
CA ALA A 41 16.71 -8.08 -12.46
C ALA A 41 17.24 -8.20 -11.02
N GLY A 42 16.44 -8.77 -10.11
CA GLY A 42 16.85 -9.06 -8.74
C GLY A 42 18.04 -10.02 -8.68
N GLU A 43 18.01 -11.11 -9.44
CA GLU A 43 19.10 -12.09 -9.54
C GLU A 43 20.39 -11.49 -10.11
N LYS A 44 20.29 -10.60 -11.11
CA LYS A 44 21.45 -9.93 -11.71
C LYS A 44 22.04 -8.85 -10.80
N LEU A 45 21.20 -8.15 -10.03
CA LEU A 45 21.64 -7.10 -9.11
C LEU A 45 22.18 -7.69 -7.79
N ALA A 46 21.60 -8.79 -7.30
CA ALA A 46 22.03 -9.47 -6.07
C ALA A 46 23.41 -10.15 -6.17
N LYS A 47 23.95 -10.37 -7.39
CA LYS A 47 25.35 -10.77 -7.60
C LYS A 47 26.29 -9.64 -7.15
N GLY A 48 26.68 -9.69 -5.88
CA GLY A 48 27.64 -8.76 -5.27
C GLY A 48 27.05 -7.78 -4.26
N ASN A 49 25.73 -7.82 -3.99
CA ASN A 49 25.10 -6.94 -3.02
C ASN A 49 23.90 -7.61 -2.32
N PRO A 50 24.12 -8.25 -1.14
CA PRO A 50 23.10 -9.01 -0.41
C PRO A 50 21.90 -8.17 0.09
N SER A 51 21.99 -6.85 0.00
CA SER A 51 20.96 -5.90 0.45
C SER A 51 19.93 -5.55 -0.64
N ILE A 52 19.97 -6.16 -1.83
CA ILE A 52 19.09 -5.77 -2.93
C ILE A 52 17.73 -6.46 -2.80
N THR A 53 16.74 -5.61 -2.56
CA THR A 53 15.30 -5.84 -2.45
C THR A 53 14.73 -6.71 -3.56
N ASP A 54 13.82 -7.63 -3.22
CA ASP A 54 13.00 -8.37 -4.20
C ASP A 54 12.15 -7.38 -5.03
N LEU A 55 12.57 -7.14 -6.28
CA LEU A 55 11.88 -6.24 -7.20
C LEU A 55 10.48 -6.74 -7.58
N GLY A 56 10.19 -8.03 -7.37
CA GLY A 56 8.89 -8.64 -7.61
C GLY A 56 7.88 -8.39 -6.49
N ASP A 57 8.33 -7.96 -5.30
CA ASP A 57 7.43 -7.73 -4.17
C ASP A 57 6.55 -6.48 -4.41
N PRO A 58 5.21 -6.62 -4.49
CA PRO A 58 4.29 -5.49 -4.64
C PRO A 58 4.22 -4.59 -3.39
N ASN A 59 4.76 -5.05 -2.25
CA ASN A 59 4.82 -4.33 -0.98
C ASN A 59 6.22 -3.79 -0.67
N ARG A 60 7.18 -3.87 -1.61
CA ARG A 60 8.48 -3.22 -1.40
C ARG A 60 8.32 -1.70 -1.24
N PRO A 61 9.21 -1.02 -0.52
CA PRO A 61 9.05 0.40 -0.20
C PRO A 61 8.88 1.32 -1.40
N THR A 62 9.66 1.11 -2.47
CA THR A 62 9.56 1.91 -3.69
C THR A 62 8.21 1.74 -4.38
N LYS A 63 7.66 0.53 -4.42
CA LYS A 63 6.35 0.26 -5.03
C LYS A 63 5.21 0.83 -4.20
N LEU A 64 5.33 0.78 -2.87
CA LEU A 64 4.37 1.43 -1.98
C LEU A 64 4.41 2.96 -2.11
N GLY A 65 5.59 3.56 -2.31
CA GLY A 65 5.73 4.99 -2.65
C GLY A 65 5.06 5.38 -3.97
N GLU A 66 5.23 4.58 -5.02
CA GLU A 66 4.51 4.75 -6.29
C GLU A 66 2.99 4.69 -6.07
N ARG A 67 2.49 3.63 -5.42
CA ARG A 67 1.05 3.48 -5.13
C ARG A 67 0.50 4.60 -4.25
N TRP A 68 1.30 5.14 -3.33
CA TRP A 68 0.93 6.28 -2.50
C TRP A 68 0.76 7.55 -3.34
N SER A 69 1.61 7.73 -4.34
CA SER A 69 1.49 8.85 -5.27
C SER A 69 0.28 8.67 -6.20
N SER A 70 0.05 7.47 -6.72
CA SER A 70 -1.13 7.15 -7.56
C SER A 70 -2.45 7.34 -6.81
N LEU A 71 -2.52 6.93 -5.54
CA LEU A 71 -3.71 7.14 -4.72
C LEU A 71 -4.12 8.62 -4.62
N TYR A 72 -3.14 9.53 -4.67
CA TYR A 72 -3.39 10.97 -4.70
C TYR A 72 -3.85 11.48 -6.07
N THR A 73 -3.31 10.94 -7.16
CA THR A 73 -3.67 11.39 -8.51
C THR A 73 -5.00 10.82 -8.98
N ASP A 74 -5.35 9.63 -8.51
CA ASP A 74 -6.47 8.85 -9.01
C ASP A 74 -7.65 8.97 -8.01
N GLU A 75 -7.76 8.07 -7.03
CA GLU A 75 -8.97 7.99 -6.20
C GLU A 75 -9.19 9.21 -5.28
N TRP A 76 -8.13 9.89 -4.86
CA TRP A 76 -8.26 11.16 -4.12
C TRP A 76 -8.89 12.24 -4.99
N THR A 77 -8.51 12.34 -6.27
CA THR A 77 -9.05 13.34 -7.21
C THR A 77 -10.54 13.09 -7.45
N ASP A 78 -10.93 11.83 -7.70
CA ASP A 78 -12.32 11.45 -7.90
C ASP A 78 -13.19 11.76 -6.66
N ALA A 79 -12.68 11.44 -5.47
CA ALA A 79 -13.36 11.77 -4.22
C ALA A 79 -13.40 13.30 -3.97
N PHE A 80 -12.34 14.02 -4.34
CA PHE A 80 -12.27 15.48 -4.22
C PHE A 80 -13.34 16.18 -5.04
N GLU A 81 -13.60 15.76 -6.28
CA GLU A 81 -14.62 16.36 -7.13
C GLU A 81 -16.04 16.22 -6.54
N GLU A 82 -16.35 15.04 -6.01
CA GLU A 82 -17.65 14.76 -5.39
C GLU A 82 -17.82 15.49 -4.05
N ILE A 83 -16.82 15.43 -3.17
CA ILE A 83 -16.84 16.13 -1.88
C ILE A 83 -16.90 17.65 -2.11
N SER A 84 -16.16 18.18 -3.08
CA SER A 84 -16.19 19.61 -3.43
C SER A 84 -17.59 20.03 -3.85
N THR A 85 -18.29 19.20 -4.62
CA THR A 85 -19.67 19.46 -5.03
C THR A 85 -20.61 19.51 -3.82
N LYS A 86 -20.47 18.60 -2.86
CA LYS A 86 -21.21 18.63 -1.60
C LYS A 86 -20.89 19.87 -0.77
N CYS A 87 -19.61 20.22 -0.65
CA CYS A 87 -19.12 21.32 0.18
C CYS A 87 -19.55 22.71 -0.33
N LYS A 88 -19.98 22.85 -1.59
CA LYS A 88 -20.57 24.11 -2.11
C LYS A 88 -21.72 24.63 -1.24
N THR A 89 -22.43 23.73 -0.56
CA THR A 89 -23.53 24.08 0.36
C THR A 89 -23.05 24.55 1.75
N ASN A 90 -21.82 24.19 2.15
CA ASN A 90 -21.21 24.56 3.43
C ASN A 90 -19.90 25.31 3.21
N LYS A 91 -19.96 26.64 3.21
CA LYS A 91 -18.83 27.55 2.92
C LYS A 91 -17.61 27.41 3.84
N THR A 92 -17.72 26.68 4.96
CA THR A 92 -16.60 26.45 5.90
C THR A 92 -15.87 25.13 5.66
N ALA A 93 -16.44 24.24 4.85
CA ALA A 93 -15.86 22.95 4.55
C ALA A 93 -14.75 23.11 3.51
N VAL A 94 -13.56 22.60 3.84
CA VAL A 94 -12.40 22.54 2.93
C VAL A 94 -12.22 21.07 2.53
N PRO A 95 -12.57 20.67 1.30
CA PRO A 95 -12.55 19.27 0.85
C PRO A 95 -11.20 18.58 1.09
N GLU A 96 -10.09 19.27 0.87
CA GLU A 96 -8.74 18.76 1.10
C GLU A 96 -8.51 18.37 2.56
N LYS A 97 -9.04 19.15 3.51
CA LYS A 97 -8.96 18.83 4.95
C LYS A 97 -9.84 17.65 5.32
N ILE A 98 -10.97 17.46 4.64
CA ILE A 98 -11.85 16.29 4.84
C ILE A 98 -11.13 15.03 4.35
N LEU A 99 -10.56 15.07 3.15
CA LEU A 99 -9.79 13.95 2.58
C LEU A 99 -8.56 13.62 3.43
N LEU A 100 -7.82 14.62 3.92
CA LEU A 100 -6.69 14.38 4.82
C LEU A 100 -7.14 13.67 6.11
N LYS A 101 -8.30 14.02 6.67
CA LYS A 101 -8.86 13.33 7.85
C LYS A 101 -9.21 11.88 7.54
N ILE A 102 -9.68 11.57 6.33
CA ILE A 102 -9.91 10.18 5.90
C ILE A 102 -8.60 9.41 5.87
N VAL A 103 -7.53 10.00 5.31
CA VAL A 103 -6.21 9.36 5.28
C VAL A 103 -5.67 9.12 6.68
N ASP A 104 -5.75 10.12 7.57
CA ASP A 104 -5.34 9.98 8.96
C ASP A 104 -6.12 8.88 9.69
N TRP A 105 -7.44 8.82 9.46
CA TRP A 105 -8.30 7.81 10.05
C TRP A 105 -7.90 6.40 9.61
N CYS A 106 -7.71 6.18 8.30
CA CYS A 106 -7.29 4.89 7.75
C CYS A 106 -5.92 4.48 8.30
N TYR A 107 -4.94 5.40 8.28
CA TYR A 107 -3.60 5.15 8.78
C TYR A 107 -3.60 4.81 10.28
N THR A 108 -4.26 5.62 11.10
CA THR A 108 -4.32 5.41 12.55
C THR A 108 -5.03 4.09 12.90
N THR A 109 -6.07 3.73 12.15
CA THR A 109 -6.78 2.47 12.35
C THR A 109 -5.90 1.27 11.97
N CYS A 110 -5.26 1.30 10.80
CA CYS A 110 -4.35 0.23 10.37
C CYS A 110 -3.13 0.11 11.28
N SER A 111 -2.56 1.21 11.75
CA SER A 111 -1.43 1.23 12.70
C SER A 111 -1.80 0.56 14.03
N LYS A 112 -2.97 0.87 14.58
CA LYS A 112 -3.45 0.23 15.83
C LYS A 112 -3.70 -1.28 15.64
N LEU A 113 -4.30 -1.67 14.52
CA LEU A 113 -4.60 -3.06 14.22
C LEU A 113 -3.32 -3.89 14.03
N SER A 114 -2.36 -3.38 13.24
CA SER A 114 -1.08 -4.04 12.99
C SER A 114 -0.25 -4.17 14.27
N GLN A 115 -0.17 -3.13 15.10
CA GLN A 115 0.50 -3.21 16.40
C GLN A 115 -0.16 -4.24 17.34
N LYS A 116 -1.49 -4.29 17.38
CA LYS A 116 -2.21 -5.30 18.17
C LYS A 116 -1.90 -6.70 17.65
N GLN A 117 -1.89 -6.89 16.35
CA GLN A 117 -1.54 -8.17 15.73
C GLN A 117 -0.10 -8.58 16.07
N ALA A 118 0.87 -7.67 15.91
CA ALA A 118 2.28 -7.93 16.21
C ALA A 118 2.47 -8.39 17.66
N LYS A 119 1.83 -7.72 18.62
CA LYS A 119 1.85 -8.12 20.04
C LYS A 119 1.28 -9.52 20.28
N VAL A 120 0.18 -9.87 19.60
CA VAL A 120 -0.42 -11.21 19.72
C VAL A 120 0.52 -12.27 19.16
N ILE A 121 1.11 -12.03 17.99
CA ILE A 121 2.08 -12.95 17.39
C ILE A 121 3.31 -13.10 18.28
N GLU A 122 3.86 -12.00 18.78
CA GLU A 122 4.99 -12.01 19.70
C GLU A 122 4.70 -12.85 20.94
N GLN A 123 3.53 -12.68 21.56
CA GLN A 123 3.14 -13.47 22.73
C GLN A 123 3.02 -14.96 22.40
N LEU A 124 2.37 -15.32 21.29
CA LEU A 124 2.23 -16.71 20.86
C LEU A 124 3.61 -17.35 20.58
N LEU A 125 4.53 -16.62 19.94
CA LEU A 125 5.89 -17.08 19.70
C LEU A 125 6.66 -17.29 21.01
N ARG A 126 6.50 -16.40 21.99
CA ARG A 126 7.09 -16.56 23.33
C ARG A 126 6.55 -17.81 24.03
N ASP A 127 5.24 -18.04 23.97
CA ASP A 127 4.60 -19.21 24.59
C ASP A 127 5.12 -20.52 23.96
N VAL A 128 5.24 -20.56 22.62
CA VAL A 128 5.81 -21.71 21.91
C VAL A 128 7.29 -21.92 22.28
N ALA A 129 8.09 -20.85 22.34
CA ALA A 129 9.49 -20.95 22.71
C ALA A 129 9.70 -21.51 24.13
N LEU A 130 8.83 -21.11 25.09
CA LEU A 130 8.83 -21.65 26.44
C LEU A 130 8.46 -23.14 26.48
N GLN A 131 7.48 -23.57 25.68
CA GLN A 131 7.09 -24.98 25.58
C GLN A 131 8.18 -25.86 24.96
N LEU A 132 9.00 -25.30 24.08
CA LEU A 132 10.11 -26.00 23.41
C LEU A 132 11.43 -25.97 24.20
N ASN A 133 11.45 -25.42 25.42
CA ASN A 133 12.67 -25.22 26.22
C ASN A 133 13.81 -24.52 25.45
N LEU A 134 13.48 -23.63 24.50
CA LEU A 134 14.46 -22.82 23.78
C LEU A 134 15.00 -21.67 24.66
N GLN A 135 15.03 -21.87 25.98
CA GLN A 135 15.65 -20.92 26.90
C GLN A 135 17.16 -20.97 26.71
N ASP A 136 17.66 -19.89 26.10
CA ASP A 136 19.04 -19.42 26.00
C ASP A 136 20.04 -20.10 26.96
N GLU A 137 20.55 -21.29 26.62
CA GLU A 137 21.87 -21.72 27.07
C GLU A 137 22.91 -21.06 26.16
N SER A 138 23.44 -19.94 26.67
CA SER A 138 24.62 -19.21 26.20
C SER A 138 24.46 -18.24 25.02
N LYS A 139 24.63 -16.96 25.36
CA LYS A 139 24.81 -15.82 24.46
C LYS A 139 26.09 -15.82 23.60
N ASN A 140 26.85 -16.91 23.47
CA ASN A 140 28.24 -16.79 22.99
C ASN A 140 28.66 -17.39 21.65
N ASP A 141 27.95 -18.29 20.96
CA ASP A 141 28.58 -18.96 19.78
C ASP A 141 27.74 -19.14 18.50
N ILE A 142 26.73 -18.30 18.24
CA ILE A 142 25.89 -18.48 17.03
C ILE A 142 26.43 -17.74 15.78
N ASN A 143 27.33 -16.75 15.93
CA ASN A 143 27.70 -15.87 14.82
C ASN A 143 28.83 -16.34 13.88
N GLN A 144 29.43 -17.52 14.07
CA GLN A 144 30.56 -17.95 13.23
C GLN A 144 30.30 -19.15 12.30
N ASN A 145 29.13 -19.77 12.30
CA ASN A 145 28.92 -21.03 11.54
C ASN A 145 27.73 -21.06 10.57
N ILE A 146 26.95 -19.99 10.42
CA ILE A 146 25.78 -19.99 9.52
C ILE A 146 26.17 -19.60 8.08
N HIS A 147 27.25 -18.85 7.89
CA HIS A 147 27.57 -18.27 6.58
C HIS A 147 28.19 -19.26 5.57
N ASP A 148 28.78 -20.37 6.02
CA ASP A 148 29.52 -21.30 5.15
C ASP A 148 28.72 -22.53 4.71
N LYS A 149 27.47 -22.71 5.16
CA LYS A 149 26.67 -23.93 4.89
C LYS A 149 25.49 -23.77 3.93
N CYS A 150 25.17 -22.58 3.46
CA CYS A 150 24.02 -22.36 2.57
C CYS A 150 24.42 -21.94 1.15
N ASN A 151 25.20 -22.77 0.47
CA ASN A 151 25.16 -22.84 -0.99
C ASN A 151 24.12 -23.90 -1.40
N ILE A 152 22.83 -23.57 -1.21
CA ILE A 152 21.74 -24.39 -1.73
C ILE A 152 21.43 -23.87 -3.13
N THR A 153 21.97 -24.54 -4.15
CA THR A 153 21.45 -24.42 -5.52
C THR A 153 20.12 -25.17 -5.58
N VAL A 154 19.03 -24.42 -5.54
CA VAL A 154 17.67 -24.96 -5.69
C VAL A 154 17.39 -25.24 -7.16
N SER A 155 17.19 -26.51 -7.53
CA SER A 155 16.52 -26.90 -8.78
C SER A 155 15.01 -26.75 -8.61
N GLU A 156 14.31 -26.23 -9.64
CA GLU A 156 12.90 -25.83 -9.61
C GLU A 156 11.87 -26.98 -9.33
N GLU A 157 12.34 -28.22 -9.14
CA GLU A 157 11.52 -29.43 -8.97
C GLU A 157 11.82 -30.18 -7.65
N ASP A 158 12.33 -29.49 -6.62
CA ASP A 158 12.64 -30.12 -5.34
C ASP A 158 11.41 -30.16 -4.40
N ASP A 159 10.91 -31.38 -4.14
CA ASP A 159 9.79 -31.67 -3.23
C ASP A 159 10.04 -31.17 -1.80
N SER A 160 11.29 -30.96 -1.40
CA SER A 160 11.66 -30.37 -0.11
C SER A 160 11.23 -28.91 0.06
N ILE A 161 10.92 -28.22 -1.04
CA ILE A 161 10.51 -26.81 -1.06
C ILE A 161 8.99 -26.67 -1.02
N LYS A 162 8.23 -27.73 -1.34
CA LYS A 162 6.75 -27.73 -1.27
C LYS A 162 6.22 -27.25 0.09
N PRO A 163 6.73 -27.70 1.25
CA PRO A 163 6.28 -27.21 2.56
C PRO A 163 6.55 -25.72 2.78
N PHE A 164 7.66 -25.20 2.25
CA PHE A 164 7.98 -23.77 2.30
C PHE A 164 7.04 -22.98 1.38
N ILE A 165 6.81 -23.42 0.15
CA ILE A 165 5.86 -22.79 -0.78
C ILE A 165 4.44 -22.80 -0.22
N GLU A 166 4.00 -23.89 0.40
CA GLU A 166 2.70 -23.99 1.07
C GLU A 166 2.62 -23.06 2.28
N THR A 167 3.69 -22.96 3.08
CA THR A 167 3.80 -22.01 4.19
C THR A 167 3.75 -20.56 3.68
N PHE A 168 4.49 -20.21 2.63
CA PHE A 168 4.45 -18.88 2.01
C PHE A 168 3.07 -18.57 1.41
N ARG A 169 2.40 -19.53 0.75
CA ARG A 169 1.02 -19.36 0.27
C ARG A 169 0.04 -19.15 1.44
N SER A 170 0.19 -19.91 2.52
CA SER A 170 -0.63 -19.77 3.73
C SER A 170 -0.41 -18.41 4.41
N GLN A 171 0.83 -17.96 4.56
CA GLN A 171 1.17 -16.64 5.06
C GLN A 171 0.60 -15.53 4.17
N ARG A 172 0.70 -15.66 2.85
CA ARG A 172 0.12 -14.69 1.90
C ARG A 172 -1.40 -14.62 2.02
N GLN A 173 -2.09 -15.76 2.12
CA GLN A 173 -3.53 -15.81 2.35
C GLN A 173 -3.94 -15.22 3.69
N ASN A 174 -3.16 -15.45 4.75
CA ASN A 174 -3.41 -14.86 6.06
C ASN A 174 -3.24 -13.34 6.03
N ASN A 175 -2.18 -12.84 5.38
CA ASN A 175 -1.96 -11.41 5.19
C ASN A 175 -3.10 -10.75 4.41
N GLU A 176 -3.63 -11.41 3.37
CA GLU A 176 -4.77 -10.93 2.60
C GLU A 176 -6.06 -10.89 3.44
N ARG A 177 -6.32 -11.90 4.27
CA ARG A 177 -7.49 -11.93 5.18
C ARG A 177 -7.43 -10.81 6.22
N LEU A 178 -6.26 -10.55 6.76
CA LEU A 178 -6.05 -9.49 7.75
C LEU A 178 -6.21 -8.11 7.11
N MET A 179 -5.65 -7.91 5.92
CA MET A 179 -5.88 -6.69 5.12
C MET A 179 -7.38 -6.48 4.86
N LYS A 180 -8.09 -7.51 4.36
CA LYS A 180 -9.54 -7.44 4.13
C LYS A 180 -10.31 -7.07 5.41
N THR A 181 -9.88 -7.58 6.56
CA THR A 181 -10.49 -7.25 7.87
C THR A 181 -10.23 -5.80 8.27
N ALA A 182 -9.00 -5.31 8.09
CA ALA A 182 -8.63 -3.93 8.36
C ALA A 182 -9.41 -2.95 7.47
N VAL A 183 -9.49 -3.25 6.17
CA VAL A 183 -10.25 -2.49 5.18
C VAL A 183 -11.73 -2.45 5.54
N LYS A 184 -12.34 -3.63 5.80
CA LYS A 184 -13.74 -3.72 6.22
C LYS A 184 -14.01 -2.85 7.45
N ARG A 185 -13.15 -2.92 8.45
CA ARG A 185 -13.30 -2.11 9.67
C ARG A 185 -13.27 -0.61 9.38
N CYS A 186 -12.31 -0.14 8.56
CA CYS A 186 -12.21 1.27 8.21
C CYS A 186 -13.46 1.76 7.47
N VAL A 187 -13.94 0.98 6.50
CA VAL A 187 -15.15 1.30 5.73
C VAL A 187 -16.40 1.29 6.62
N ASP A 188 -16.59 0.25 7.43
CA ASP A 188 -17.74 0.14 8.34
C ASP A 188 -17.79 1.31 9.33
N ASP A 189 -16.64 1.68 9.92
CA ASP A 189 -16.56 2.79 10.88
C ASP A 189 -16.73 4.16 10.19
N TYR A 190 -16.26 4.32 8.96
CA TYR A 190 -16.48 5.53 8.16
C TYR A 190 -17.97 5.72 7.83
N LEU A 191 -18.64 4.67 7.35
CA LEU A 191 -20.06 4.70 6.96
C LEU A 191 -21.00 4.94 8.15
N LYS A 192 -20.65 4.47 9.35
CA LYS A 192 -21.41 4.78 10.58
C LYS A 192 -21.47 6.30 10.83
N SER A 193 -20.39 7.00 10.53
CA SER A 193 -20.25 8.44 10.77
C SER A 193 -20.68 9.28 9.55
N ASN A 194 -20.68 8.69 8.34
CA ASN A 194 -20.93 9.37 7.07
C ASN A 194 -21.95 8.57 6.24
N LYS A 195 -23.22 8.60 6.65
CA LYS A 195 -24.30 7.83 5.99
C LYS A 195 -24.56 8.22 4.54
N GLU A 196 -24.21 9.45 4.18
CA GLU A 196 -24.38 10.02 2.83
C GLU A 196 -23.06 10.02 2.04
N ALA A 197 -22.08 9.19 2.44
CA ALA A 197 -20.84 9.04 1.68
C ALA A 197 -21.14 8.65 0.23
N THR A 198 -20.45 9.28 -0.73
CA THR A 198 -20.56 8.90 -2.15
C THR A 198 -19.81 7.62 -2.45
N GLU A 199 -20.00 7.12 -3.68
CA GLU A 199 -19.24 5.98 -4.19
C GLU A 199 -17.73 6.26 -4.22
N ASN A 200 -17.27 7.40 -4.76
CA ASN A 200 -15.83 7.68 -4.82
C ASN A 200 -15.22 7.93 -3.43
N GLU A 201 -15.98 8.49 -2.48
CA GLU A 201 -15.55 8.57 -1.08
C GLU A 201 -15.28 7.17 -0.50
N ILE A 202 -16.18 6.21 -0.73
CA ILE A 202 -16.05 4.84 -0.22
C ILE A 202 -14.89 4.11 -0.92
N ILE A 203 -14.73 4.28 -2.23
CA ILE A 203 -13.60 3.74 -3.00
C ILE A 203 -12.29 4.29 -2.43
N PHE A 204 -12.20 5.60 -2.20
CA PHE A 204 -11.03 6.24 -1.63
C PHE A 204 -10.71 5.71 -0.22
N VAL A 205 -11.70 5.59 0.66
CA VAL A 205 -11.53 4.98 2.01
C VAL A 205 -10.98 3.56 1.89
N LYS A 206 -11.55 2.74 0.98
CA LYS A 206 -11.12 1.36 0.78
C LYS A 206 -9.65 1.28 0.33
N LYS A 207 -9.29 2.03 -0.72
CA LYS A 207 -7.93 2.05 -1.28
C LYS A 207 -6.91 2.62 -0.31
N CYS A 208 -7.28 3.68 0.41
CA CYS A 208 -6.48 4.25 1.47
C CYS A 208 -6.24 3.23 2.59
N SER A 209 -7.27 2.48 3.00
CA SER A 209 -7.16 1.44 4.04
C SER A 209 -6.25 0.28 3.61
N GLU A 210 -6.37 -0.18 2.36
CA GLU A 210 -5.51 -1.24 1.80
C GLU A 210 -4.04 -0.81 1.84
N LEU A 211 -3.75 0.40 1.36
CA LEU A 211 -2.38 0.91 1.31
C LEU A 211 -1.84 1.23 2.70
N CYS A 212 -2.65 1.83 3.57
CA CYS A 212 -2.32 2.09 4.98
C CYS A 212 -1.98 0.79 5.73
N TRP A 213 -2.69 -0.30 5.45
CA TRP A 213 -2.35 -1.61 6.01
C TRP A 213 -0.96 -2.05 5.58
N CYS A 214 -0.67 -2.06 4.27
CA CYS A 214 0.63 -2.46 3.73
C CYS A 214 1.79 -1.66 4.34
N ILE A 215 1.68 -0.33 4.42
CA ILE A 215 2.76 0.52 4.97
C ILE A 215 2.93 0.34 6.48
N CYS A 216 1.87 -0.02 7.22
CA CYS A 216 1.94 -0.26 8.66
C CYS A 216 2.53 -1.62 9.04
N ILE A 217 2.38 -2.64 8.19
CA ILE A 217 2.91 -3.99 8.43
C ILE A 217 4.30 -4.21 7.80
N ALA A 218 4.82 -3.22 7.06
CA ALA A 218 6.17 -3.26 6.55
C ALA A 218 7.20 -3.35 7.70
N ASP A 219 8.40 -3.85 7.40
CA ASP A 219 9.50 -3.93 8.35
C ASP A 219 10.73 -3.17 7.80
N PRO A 220 11.08 -2.01 8.37
CA PRO A 220 10.38 -1.29 9.44
C PRO A 220 9.04 -0.68 8.95
N PRO A 221 8.06 -0.43 9.86
CA PRO A 221 6.83 0.26 9.50
C PRO A 221 7.08 1.66 8.95
N MET A 222 6.46 1.97 7.82
CA MET A 222 6.58 3.27 7.17
C MET A 222 5.70 4.32 7.85
N VAL A 223 6.05 5.59 7.68
CA VAL A 223 5.44 6.70 8.41
C VAL A 223 4.91 7.75 7.44
N ILE A 224 3.67 8.18 7.67
CA ILE A 224 3.13 9.37 6.99
C ILE A 224 3.38 10.62 7.82
N GLU A 225 3.84 11.69 7.17
CA GLU A 225 4.14 12.97 7.79
C GLU A 225 3.21 14.06 7.25
N TYR A 226 2.41 14.62 8.16
CA TYR A 226 1.49 15.73 7.88
C TYR A 226 1.21 16.59 9.13
N LYS A 227 1.65 16.15 10.32
CA LYS A 227 1.41 16.86 11.59
C LYS A 227 2.44 17.96 11.78
N ASN A 228 2.02 19.03 12.44
CA ASN A 228 2.88 20.15 12.82
C ASN A 228 3.59 20.82 11.62
N CYS A 229 3.00 20.74 10.42
CA CYS A 229 3.51 21.41 9.23
C CYS A 229 2.95 22.83 9.06
N GLU A 230 1.73 23.08 9.56
CA GLU A 230 1.06 24.38 9.42
C GLU A 230 1.87 25.54 10.01
N ARG A 231 1.82 26.68 9.32
CA ARG A 231 2.53 27.93 9.65
C ARG A 231 4.06 27.84 9.63
N LYS A 232 4.63 26.73 9.15
CA LYS A 232 6.07 26.59 8.93
C LYS A 232 6.45 26.88 7.48
N LEU A 233 7.73 27.17 7.26
CA LEU A 233 8.30 27.21 5.91
C LEU A 233 8.15 25.85 5.23
N ILE A 234 7.90 25.87 3.93
CA ILE A 234 7.74 24.66 3.14
C ILE A 234 9.10 23.96 3.01
N ASP A 235 9.13 22.68 3.41
CA ASP A 235 10.23 21.79 3.08
C ASP A 235 10.00 21.20 1.68
N SER A 236 10.69 21.75 0.68
CA SER A 236 10.58 21.32 -0.72
C SER A 236 11.13 19.91 -0.97
N THR A 237 11.88 19.34 -0.02
CA THR A 237 12.33 17.94 -0.11
C THR A 237 11.20 16.97 0.21
N LYS A 238 10.25 17.39 1.03
CA LYS A 238 9.12 16.58 1.49
C LYS A 238 7.81 16.89 0.78
N PHE A 239 7.57 18.17 0.46
CA PHE A 239 6.27 18.61 -0.04
C PHE A 239 6.37 19.36 -1.36
N ASN A 240 5.40 19.08 -2.23
CA ASN A 240 5.07 19.90 -3.39
C ASN A 240 4.06 20.99 -2.99
N LYS A 241 4.08 22.12 -3.70
CA LYS A 241 3.02 23.14 -3.57
C LYS A 241 1.77 22.67 -4.31
N TYR A 242 0.60 22.90 -3.74
CA TYR A 242 -0.68 22.61 -4.38
C TYR A 242 -0.99 23.67 -5.45
N ASN A 243 -1.72 24.73 -5.10
CA ASN A 243 -2.24 25.69 -6.09
C ASN A 243 -1.77 27.13 -5.91
N ARG A 244 -1.05 27.46 -4.81
CA ARG A 244 -0.57 28.83 -4.53
C ARG A 244 0.94 28.89 -4.32
N SER A 245 1.52 30.06 -4.61
CA SER A 245 2.96 30.30 -4.62
C SER A 245 3.55 30.80 -3.29
N GLY A 246 2.78 30.80 -2.20
CA GLY A 246 3.25 31.18 -0.87
C GLY A 246 4.45 30.36 -0.37
N THR A 247 5.07 30.83 0.71
CA THR A 247 6.29 30.24 1.31
C THR A 247 6.03 29.47 2.60
N THR A 248 4.87 29.68 3.22
CA THR A 248 4.48 28.97 4.44
C THR A 248 3.28 28.07 4.19
N VAL A 249 3.23 26.96 4.90
CA VAL A 249 2.16 25.96 4.80
C VAL A 249 0.90 26.49 5.49
N GLU A 250 -0.18 26.64 4.73
CA GLU A 250 -1.52 26.93 5.27
C GLU A 250 -2.16 25.65 5.82
N PHE A 251 -2.16 24.58 5.02
CA PHE A 251 -2.57 23.24 5.43
C PHE A 251 -1.98 22.16 4.53
N VAL A 252 -1.96 20.92 5.01
CA VAL A 252 -1.55 19.75 4.22
C VAL A 252 -2.73 19.25 3.40
N VAL A 253 -2.50 18.96 2.13
CA VAL A 253 -3.47 18.36 1.20
C VAL A 253 -3.26 16.85 1.11
N TRP A 254 -2.00 16.43 1.00
CA TRP A 254 -1.58 15.04 0.92
C TRP A 254 -0.35 14.77 1.79
N PRO A 255 -0.31 13.70 2.61
CA PRO A 255 0.84 13.43 3.47
C PRO A 255 2.06 12.97 2.69
N THR A 256 3.24 13.29 3.23
CA THR A 256 4.51 12.71 2.77
C THR A 256 4.63 11.28 3.30
N LEU A 257 5.07 10.32 2.48
CA LEU A 257 5.39 8.96 2.93
C LEU A 257 6.91 8.81 3.11
N LEU A 258 7.32 8.38 4.30
CA LEU A 258 8.71 8.12 4.68
C LEU A 258 8.93 6.62 4.87
N LEU A 259 10.14 6.15 4.54
CA LEU A 259 10.53 4.75 4.72
C LEU A 259 10.46 4.29 6.19
N TYR A 260 10.84 5.18 7.10
CA TYR A 260 10.68 5.05 8.55
C TYR A 260 10.69 6.45 9.15
N LYS A 261 10.47 6.57 10.46
CA LYS A 261 10.46 7.87 11.15
C LYS A 261 11.80 8.60 10.96
N ASP A 262 11.74 9.85 10.48
CA ASP A 262 12.91 10.67 10.16
C ASP A 262 13.81 10.08 9.04
N GLY A 263 13.30 9.11 8.28
CA GLY A 263 13.99 8.45 7.17
C GLY A 263 13.79 9.11 5.80
N PRO A 264 14.27 8.47 4.73
CA PRO A 264 14.15 9.00 3.36
C PRO A 264 12.68 9.07 2.90
N VAL A 265 12.40 10.07 2.06
CA VAL A 265 11.10 10.26 1.42
C VAL A 265 10.90 9.22 0.33
N LEU A 266 9.84 8.42 0.45
CA LEU A 266 9.40 7.48 -0.58
C LEU A 266 8.44 8.15 -1.58
N ALA A 267 7.59 9.05 -1.08
CA ALA A 267 6.67 9.84 -1.89
C ALA A 267 6.45 11.21 -1.25
N LYS A 268 6.56 12.27 -2.04
CA LYS A 268 6.32 13.63 -1.56
C LYS A 268 4.85 13.86 -1.26
N GLY A 269 4.58 14.61 -0.20
CA GLY A 269 3.25 15.14 0.08
C GLY A 269 2.95 16.37 -0.76
N THR A 270 1.75 16.93 -0.54
CA THR A 270 1.29 18.17 -1.18
C THR A 270 0.73 19.11 -0.12
N VAL A 271 1.10 20.39 -0.17
CA VAL A 271 0.65 21.42 0.78
C VAL A 271 0.03 22.62 0.09
N GLN A 272 -1.04 23.14 0.67
CA GLN A 272 -1.57 24.45 0.33
C GLN A 272 -0.78 25.52 1.07
N THR A 273 -0.41 26.58 0.36
CA THR A 273 0.42 27.67 0.90
C THR A 273 -0.42 28.92 1.14
N ASN A 274 0.06 29.81 2.00
CA ASN A 274 -0.53 31.13 2.25
C ASN A 274 -0.30 32.09 1.07
N GLY A 275 -0.85 31.76 -0.09
CA GLY A 275 -0.98 32.71 -1.20
C GLY A 275 -2.30 33.47 -1.13
#